data_AF-A0AAU8K6D0-F1
#
_entry.id   AF-A0AAU8K6D0-F1
#
_cell.length_a   1.000
_cell.length_b   1.000
_cell.length_c   1.000
_cell.angle_alpha   90.00
_cell.angle_beta   90.00
_cell.angle_gamma   90.00
#
_symmetry.space_group_name_H-M   'P 1'
#
loop_
_entity.id
_entity.type
_entity.pdbx_description
1 polymer ?
#
loop_
_entity_poly.entity_id
_entity_poly.type
_entity_poly.pdbx_seq_one_letter_code
_entity_poly.pdbx_strand_id
1 'polypeptide(L)'
;MAVVVPAGDVRVVAVRAALEPFAWRSFTAELVCRRAVAAMDGGQAFPRPRGPRNRPGTQEECVEALVEVLAGCRWRSLTVGGLSRLLVGAAQAWRQEQAWFDIRLGLLLDGVG
;
A
#
# COMPACT_ATOMS: atom_id res chain seq x y z
N MET A 1 8.68 -0.61 12.08
CA MET A 1 8.93 -2.07 12.04
C MET A 1 8.76 -2.56 10.61
N ALA A 2 9.70 -3.35 10.08
CA ALA A 2 9.57 -3.90 8.72
C ALA A 2 8.57 -5.06 8.72
N VAL A 3 7.42 -4.88 8.06
CA VAL A 3 6.43 -5.94 7.90
C VAL A 3 6.98 -6.96 6.91
N VAL A 4 7.27 -8.18 7.38
CA VAL A 4 7.71 -9.28 6.52
C VAL A 4 6.48 -9.83 5.78
N VAL A 5 6.41 -9.58 4.48
CA VAL A 5 5.31 -10.06 3.63
C VAL A 5 5.70 -11.39 2.99
N PRO A 6 4.93 -12.49 3.23
CA PRO A 6 5.19 -13.76 2.59
C PRO A 6 5.05 -13.66 1.06
N ALA A 7 5.87 -14.41 0.32
CA ALA A 7 5.85 -14.39 -1.14
C ALA A 7 4.53 -14.90 -1.74
N GLY A 8 3.78 -15.72 -0.99
CA GLY A 8 2.45 -16.21 -1.36
C GLY A 8 1.28 -15.34 -0.90
N ASP A 9 1.53 -14.14 -0.36
CA ASP A 9 0.45 -13.22 0.00
C ASP A 9 -0.36 -12.84 -1.26
N VAL A 10 -1.68 -12.99 -1.18
CA VAL A 10 -2.61 -12.72 -2.28
C VAL A 10 -2.41 -11.32 -2.88
N ARG A 11 -2.02 -10.34 -2.05
CA ARG A 11 -1.73 -8.97 -2.50
C ARG A 11 -0.42 -8.89 -3.28
N VAL A 12 0.60 -9.65 -2.89
CA VAL A 12 1.87 -9.72 -3.63
C VAL A 12 1.63 -10.35 -4.99
N VAL A 13 0.81 -11.41 -5.05
CA VAL A 13 0.40 -12.05 -6.32
C VAL A 13 -0.40 -11.08 -7.19
N ALA A 14 -1.36 -10.35 -6.63
CA ALA A 14 -2.16 -9.36 -7.36
C ALA A 14 -1.32 -8.21 -7.92
N VAL A 15 -0.40 -7.65 -7.11
CA VAL A 15 0.51 -6.58 -7.56
C VAL A 15 1.46 -7.11 -8.64
N ARG A 16 1.97 -8.33 -8.49
CA ARG A 16 2.81 -8.97 -9.51
C ARG A 16 2.06 -9.12 -10.82
N ALA A 17 0.85 -9.67 -10.80
CA ALA A 17 0.00 -9.83 -11.98
C ALA A 17 -0.37 -8.48 -12.63
N ALA A 18 -0.51 -7.41 -11.84
CA ALA A 18 -0.79 -6.08 -12.36
C ALA A 18 0.41 -5.40 -13.03
N LEU A 19 1.64 -5.79 -12.66
CA LEU A 19 2.89 -5.20 -13.17
C LEU A 19 3.58 -6.04 -14.26
N GLU A 20 3.50 -7.37 -14.20
CA GLU A 20 4.16 -8.28 -15.17
C GLU A 20 3.82 -8.03 -16.64
N PRO A 21 2.56 -7.75 -17.03
CA PRO A 21 2.20 -7.54 -18.44
C PRO A 21 2.77 -6.25 -19.03
N PHE A 22 3.33 -5.37 -18.19
CA PHE A 22 3.77 -4.04 -18.59
C PHE A 22 5.27 -3.92 -18.45
N ALA A 23 5.86 -3.04 -19.26
CA ALA A 23 7.24 -2.60 -19.06
C ALA A 23 7.34 -1.67 -17.83
N TRP A 24 6.93 -2.12 -16.65
CA TRP A 24 6.83 -1.33 -15.41
C TRP A 24 8.09 -0.52 -15.04
N ARG A 25 9.26 -0.89 -15.58
CA ARG A 25 10.51 -0.13 -15.45
C ARG A 25 10.50 1.22 -16.17
N SER A 26 9.70 1.36 -17.24
CA SER A 26 9.51 2.62 -17.97
C SER A 26 8.50 3.55 -17.31
N PHE A 27 7.78 3.09 -16.29
CA PHE A 27 6.80 3.90 -15.58
C PHE A 27 7.46 4.91 -14.62
N THR A 28 6.69 5.93 -14.27
CA THR A 28 6.98 6.80 -13.12
C THR A 28 6.73 6.03 -11.83
N ALA A 29 7.41 6.41 -10.75
CA ALA A 29 7.20 5.82 -9.43
C ALA A 29 5.72 5.92 -9.01
N GLU A 30 5.10 7.08 -9.27
CA GLU A 30 3.69 7.32 -8.98
C GLU A 30 2.76 6.34 -9.71
N LEU A 31 2.97 6.11 -11.01
CA LEU A 31 2.13 5.19 -11.78
C LEU A 31 2.25 3.74 -11.28
N VAL A 32 3.47 3.33 -10.89
CA VAL A 32 3.72 2.02 -10.26
C VAL A 32 2.97 1.91 -8.94
N CYS A 33 3.06 2.93 -8.07
CA CYS A 33 2.37 2.97 -6.78
C CYS A 33 0.85 2.93 -6.95
N ARG A 34 0.27 3.79 -7.81
CA ARG A 34 -1.18 3.80 -8.10
C ARG A 34 -1.67 2.44 -8.55
N ARG A 35 -0.94 1.80 -9.46
CA ARG A 35 -1.30 0.49 -10.00
C ARG A 35 -1.20 -0.62 -8.95
N ALA A 36 -0.18 -0.56 -8.09
CA ALA A 36 -0.05 -1.49 -6.98
C ALA A 36 -1.17 -1.33 -5.95
N VAL A 37 -1.52 -0.09 -5.56
CA VAL A 37 -2.63 0.16 -4.63
C VAL A 37 -3.95 -0.31 -5.20
N ALA A 38 -4.22 0.01 -6.47
CA ALA A 38 -5.41 -0.49 -7.17
C ALA A 38 -5.47 -2.03 -7.22
N ALA A 39 -4.33 -2.71 -7.43
CA ALA A 39 -4.28 -4.17 -7.42
C ALA A 39 -4.51 -4.77 -6.03
N MET A 40 -3.97 -4.14 -4.98
CA MET A 40 -4.18 -4.55 -3.58
C MET A 40 -5.64 -4.38 -3.13
N ASP A 41 -6.31 -3.34 -3.64
CA ASP A 41 -7.71 -3.06 -3.32
C ASP A 41 -8.68 -3.86 -4.20
N GLY A 42 -8.36 -4.08 -5.48
CA GLY A 42 -9.16 -4.90 -6.40
C GLY A 42 -9.19 -6.39 -6.07
N GLY A 43 -8.19 -6.91 -5.33
CA GLY A 43 -8.20 -8.27 -4.78
C GLY A 43 -9.18 -8.48 -3.62
N GLN A 44 -9.72 -7.40 -3.04
CA GLN A 44 -10.80 -7.48 -2.06
C GLN A 44 -12.16 -7.42 -2.76
N ALA A 45 -12.57 -8.55 -3.34
CA ALA A 45 -13.96 -8.79 -3.74
C ALA A 45 -14.91 -9.01 -2.55
N PHE A 46 -14.46 -8.78 -1.31
CA PHE A 46 -15.34 -8.68 -0.16
C PHE A 46 -15.80 -7.24 0.01
N PRO A 47 -17.10 -6.99 0.28
CA PRO A 47 -17.55 -5.66 0.63
C PRO A 47 -16.80 -5.26 1.90
N ARG A 48 -15.84 -4.32 1.78
CA ARG A 48 -15.35 -3.62 2.96
C ARG A 48 -16.59 -3.03 3.63
N PRO A 49 -16.81 -3.25 4.94
CA PRO A 49 -17.89 -2.55 5.62
C PRO A 49 -17.70 -1.07 5.32
N ARG A 50 -18.77 -0.41 4.84
CA ARG A 50 -18.84 1.04 4.63
C ARG A 50 -18.79 1.74 6.00
N GLY A 51 -17.71 1.53 6.73
CA GLY A 51 -17.36 2.34 7.88
C GLY A 51 -16.65 3.61 7.41
N PRO A 52 -16.49 4.60 8.30
CA PRO A 52 -15.86 5.89 8.01
C PRO A 52 -14.41 5.80 7.46
N ARG A 53 -13.82 4.60 7.44
CA ARG A 53 -12.48 4.27 6.92
C ARG A 53 -12.34 4.23 5.40
N ASN A 54 -13.43 4.25 4.63
CA ASN A 54 -13.35 4.32 3.17
C ASN A 54 -13.31 5.79 2.71
N ARG A 55 -12.46 6.60 3.35
CA ARG A 55 -12.33 8.02 3.04
C ARG A 55 -11.61 8.13 1.67
N PRO A 56 -12.18 8.82 0.68
CA PRO A 56 -11.63 8.87 -0.69
C PRO A 56 -10.20 9.42 -0.78
N GLY A 57 -9.65 10.05 0.27
CA GLY A 57 -8.25 10.49 0.35
C GLY A 57 -7.22 9.40 0.72
N THR A 58 -7.66 8.31 1.36
CA THR A 58 -6.75 7.27 1.91
C THR A 58 -5.91 6.57 0.83
N GLN A 59 -6.45 6.49 -0.40
CA GLN A 59 -5.75 5.87 -1.52
C GLN A 59 -4.61 6.77 -2.05
N GLU A 60 -4.86 8.07 -2.22
CA GLU A 60 -3.85 9.03 -2.67
C GLU A 60 -2.74 9.19 -1.62
N GLU A 61 -3.10 9.30 -0.33
CA GLU A 61 -2.12 9.38 0.76
C GLU A 61 -1.25 8.11 0.84
N CYS A 62 -1.83 6.94 0.58
CA CYS A 62 -1.06 5.69 0.51
C CYS A 62 -0.13 5.67 -0.70
N VAL A 63 -0.57 6.21 -1.84
CA VAL A 63 0.27 6.34 -3.05
C VAL A 63 1.45 7.27 -2.79
N GLU A 64 1.22 8.44 -2.19
CA GLU A 64 2.28 9.39 -1.83
C GLU A 64 3.31 8.75 -0.89
N ALA A 65 2.85 8.07 0.17
CA ALA A 65 3.74 7.37 1.09
C ALA A 65 4.58 6.28 0.40
N LEU A 66 4.00 5.55 -0.55
CA LEU A 66 4.75 4.57 -1.34
C LEU A 66 5.74 5.21 -2.30
N VAL A 67 5.41 6.36 -2.89
CA VAL A 67 6.31 7.11 -3.75
C VAL A 67 7.56 7.56 -2.98
N GLU A 68 7.40 8.05 -1.75
CA GLU A 68 8.53 8.39 -0.87
C GLU A 68 9.45 7.18 -0.61
N VAL A 69 8.86 6.00 -0.34
CA VAL A 69 9.64 4.77 -0.18
C VAL A 69 10.39 4.39 -1.47
N LEU A 70 9.75 4.55 -2.64
CA LEU A 70 10.42 4.33 -3.92
C LEU A 70 11.50 5.39 -4.20
N ALA A 71 11.34 6.64 -3.76
CA ALA A 71 12.34 7.68 -3.90
C ALA A 71 13.62 7.35 -3.10
N GLY A 72 13.47 6.72 -1.93
CA GLY A 72 14.57 6.27 -1.09
C GLY A 72 15.32 5.01 -1.57
N CYS A 73 14.87 4.34 -2.65
CA CYS A 73 15.48 3.09 -3.10
C CYS A 73 15.62 2.97 -4.62
N ARG A 74 16.57 2.14 -5.08
CA ARG A 74 16.80 1.86 -6.51
C ARG A 74 15.80 0.84 -7.05
N TRP A 75 14.51 1.10 -6.92
CA TRP A 75 13.43 0.15 -7.22
C TRP A 75 13.44 -0.42 -8.64
N ARG A 76 13.98 0.32 -9.62
CA ARG A 76 14.15 -0.17 -11.02
C ARG A 76 15.11 -1.36 -11.14
N SER A 77 16.03 -1.52 -10.19
CA SER A 77 16.97 -2.64 -10.13
C SER A 77 16.37 -3.91 -9.50
N LEU A 78 15.18 -3.82 -8.90
CA LEU A 78 14.52 -4.96 -8.28
C LEU A 78 13.91 -5.89 -9.33
N THR A 79 13.67 -7.13 -8.93
CA THR A 79 12.77 -8.04 -9.66
C THR A 79 11.32 -7.65 -9.38
N VAL A 80 10.38 -8.04 -10.25
CA VAL A 80 8.94 -7.77 -10.02
C VAL A 80 8.51 -8.30 -8.66
N GLY A 81 8.89 -9.53 -8.29
CA GLY A 81 8.57 -10.08 -6.98
C GLY A 81 9.23 -9.37 -5.79
N GLY A 82 10.40 -8.74 -6.00
CA GLY A 82 11.02 -7.88 -4.99
C GLY A 82 10.24 -6.57 -4.81
N LEU A 83 9.89 -5.93 -5.93
CA LEU A 83 9.11 -4.70 -5.96
C LEU A 83 7.71 -4.90 -5.37
N SER A 84 7.01 -5.98 -5.75
CA SER A 84 5.68 -6.30 -5.24
C SER A 84 5.69 -6.50 -3.72
N ARG A 85 6.69 -7.20 -3.17
CA ARG A 85 6.83 -7.37 -1.72
C ARG A 85 7.12 -6.05 -1.01
N LEU A 86 7.99 -5.22 -1.58
CA LEU A 86 8.31 -3.90 -1.04
C LEU A 86 7.06 -3.03 -0.98
N LEU A 87 6.30 -2.94 -2.07
CA LEU A 87 5.09 -2.13 -2.15
C LEU A 87 4.01 -2.62 -1.18
N VAL A 88 3.78 -3.93 -1.09
CA VAL A 88 2.79 -4.49 -0.15
C VAL A 88 3.23 -4.26 1.30
N GLY A 89 4.51 -4.46 1.61
CA GLY A 89 5.04 -4.27 2.97
C GLY A 89 4.97 -2.80 3.41
N ALA A 90 5.34 -1.88 2.52
CA ALA A 90 5.25 -0.45 2.78
C ALA A 90 3.78 0.01 2.94
N ALA A 91 2.87 -0.49 2.11
CA ALA A 91 1.44 -0.19 2.25
C ALA A 91 0.85 -0.73 3.56
N GLN A 92 1.26 -1.92 3.99
CA GLN A 92 0.85 -2.48 5.28
C GLN A 92 1.40 -1.67 6.46
N ALA A 93 2.68 -1.30 6.43
CA ALA A 93 3.30 -0.49 7.47
C ALA A 93 2.60 0.87 7.59
N TRP A 94 2.33 1.54 6.46
CA TRP A 94 1.59 2.80 6.42
C TRP A 94 0.17 2.64 7.00
N ARG A 95 -0.57 1.61 6.59
CA ARG A 95 -1.93 1.34 7.13
C ARG A 95 -1.90 1.06 8.64
N GLN A 96 -0.88 0.37 9.14
CA GLN A 96 -0.71 0.09 10.56
C GLN A 96 -0.40 1.37 11.34
N GLU A 97 0.47 2.23 10.82
CA GLU A 97 0.78 3.53 11.41
C GLU A 97 -0.47 4.42 11.47
N GLN A 98 -1.22 4.51 10.37
CA GLN A 98 -2.49 5.24 10.30
C GLN A 98 -3.52 4.70 11.30
N ALA A 99 -3.66 3.38 11.43
CA ALA A 99 -4.56 2.79 12.42
C ALA A 99 -4.13 3.12 13.86
N TRP A 100 -2.83 3.18 14.13
CA TRP A 100 -2.31 3.60 15.43
C TRP A 100 -2.61 5.08 15.71
N PHE A 101 -2.43 5.96 14.73
CA PHE A 101 -2.80 7.36 14.85
C PHE A 101 -4.30 7.55 15.09
N ASP A 102 -5.15 6.83 14.37
CA ASP A 102 -6.61 6.83 14.51
C ASP A 102 -7.04 6.44 15.94
N ILE A 103 -6.47 5.35 16.48
CA ILE A 103 -6.71 4.92 17.87
C ILE A 103 -6.27 6.01 18.86
N ARG A 104 -5.08 6.58 18.67
CA ARG A 104 -4.54 7.61 19.57
C ARG A 104 -5.37 8.88 19.54
N LEU A 105 -5.87 9.29 18.37
CA LEU A 105 -6.78 10.41 18.21
C LEU A 105 -8.13 10.12 18.88
N GLY A 106 -8.69 8.92 18.70
CA GLY A 106 -9.91 8.50 19.39
C GLY A 106 -9.77 8.59 20.91
N LEU A 107 -8.70 8.03 21.47
CA LEU A 107 -8.43 8.09 22.92
C LEU A 107 -8.23 9.52 23.44
N LEU A 108 -7.60 10.41 22.66
CA LEU A 108 -7.44 11.81 23.03
C LEU A 108 -8.78 12.58 23.01
N LEU A 109 -9.68 12.26 22.08
CA LEU A 109 -10.98 12.90 21.96
C LEU A 109 -11.99 12.36 22.97
N ASP A 110 -11.95 11.04 23.25
CA ASP A 110 -12.82 10.38 24.22
C ASP A 110 -12.46 10.73 25.68
N GLY A 111 -11.21 11.15 25.95
CA GLY A 111 -10.74 11.57 27.27
C GLY A 111 -11.02 13.02 27.65
N VAL A 112 -11.60 13.83 26.75
CA VAL A 112 -11.95 15.25 26.97
C VAL A 112 -13.45 15.40 27.31
N GLY A 113 -14.07 14.36 27.87
CA GLY A 113 -15.45 14.35 28.37
C GLY A 113 -15.58 14.73 29.84
#